data_AF-A0A552RGT5-F1
#
_entry.id   AF-A0A552RGT5-F1
#
_cell.length_a   1.000
_cell.length_b   1.000
_cell.length_c   1.000
_cell.angle_alpha   90.00
_cell.angle_beta   90.00
_cell.angle_gamma   90.00
#
_symmetry.space_group_name_H-M   'P 1'
#
loop_
_entity.id
_entity.type
_entity.pdbx_description
1 polymer ?
#
loop_
_entity_poly.entity_id
_entity_poly.type
_entity_poly.pdbx_seq_one_letter_code
_entity_poly.pdbx_strand_id
1 'polypeptide(L)'
;MYDWEQIDLGDTRIAEERAELISPQSEIEAVRAFRSLLHSTEADASYIALSYYHYCASMSRHGGENILVEYAGEVLECARRVLSTPSSKYTPESPREDGDNHAAALYAIATIAQLEDSRLVCKALNESHSEGVVTGAAQAASTILENNPDNQTEEHTLGALTEALAGVMVDDSLVISARWAAINAIARSHRADAESYLTQALELENIELQAVAALALADRDVEKYRTLIERRMASWPDDPPFPADRLPDVMG
;
A
#
# COMPACT_ATOMS: atom_id res chain seq x y z
N MET A 1 15.15 -10.92 1.33
CA MET A 1 15.56 -11.16 -0.07
C MET A 1 14.32 -10.86 -0.87
N TYR A 2 14.34 -9.79 -1.66
CA TYR A 2 13.15 -9.34 -2.37
C TYR A 2 12.99 -10.12 -3.67
N ASP A 3 11.75 -10.41 -4.08
CA ASP A 3 11.46 -11.33 -5.18
C ASP A 3 12.06 -10.90 -6.52
N TRP A 4 12.32 -9.59 -6.72
CA TRP A 4 12.95 -9.05 -7.92
C TRP A 4 14.41 -9.49 -8.12
N GLU A 5 15.11 -9.93 -7.06
CA GLU A 5 16.51 -10.36 -7.13
C GLU A 5 16.68 -11.69 -7.88
N GLN A 6 15.65 -12.54 -7.93
CA GLN A 6 15.75 -13.93 -8.38
C GLN A 6 15.04 -14.25 -9.72
N ILE A 7 14.35 -13.29 -10.34
CA ILE A 7 13.54 -13.54 -11.55
C ILE A 7 14.45 -13.93 -12.73
N ASP A 8 14.11 -14.94 -13.53
CA ASP A 8 14.77 -15.12 -14.83
C ASP A 8 14.09 -14.23 -15.87
N LEU A 9 14.84 -13.32 -16.49
CA LEU A 9 14.30 -12.26 -17.33
C LEU A 9 14.41 -12.56 -18.82
N GLY A 10 15.15 -13.62 -19.21
CA GLY A 10 15.36 -14.03 -20.60
C GLY A 10 16.14 -13.04 -21.49
N ASP A 11 16.17 -11.75 -21.15
CA ASP A 11 16.93 -10.68 -21.82
C ASP A 11 18.22 -10.38 -21.04
N THR A 12 19.36 -10.58 -21.72
CA THR A 12 20.70 -10.35 -21.16
C THR A 12 20.89 -8.90 -20.71
N ARG A 13 20.31 -7.91 -21.41
CA ARG A 13 20.45 -6.50 -21.04
C ARG A 13 19.72 -6.18 -19.73
N ILE A 14 18.49 -6.66 -19.57
CA ILE A 14 17.72 -6.45 -18.33
C ILE A 14 18.40 -7.19 -17.17
N ALA A 15 18.98 -8.36 -17.43
CA ALA A 15 19.76 -9.11 -16.44
C ALA A 15 21.03 -8.36 -15.99
N GLU A 16 21.75 -7.72 -16.92
CA GLU A 16 22.93 -6.89 -16.61
C GLU A 16 22.54 -5.67 -15.76
N GLU A 17 21.49 -4.94 -16.15
CA GLU A 17 21.01 -3.78 -15.40
C GLU A 17 20.54 -4.17 -14.00
N ARG A 18 19.83 -5.31 -13.85
CA ARG A 18 19.47 -5.83 -12.52
C ARG A 18 20.70 -6.20 -11.70
N ALA A 19 21.69 -6.87 -12.30
CA ALA A 19 22.90 -7.26 -11.59
C ALA A 19 23.62 -6.03 -11.00
N GLU A 20 23.63 -4.92 -11.73
CA GLU A 20 24.13 -3.64 -11.24
C GLU A 20 23.30 -3.09 -10.06
N LEU A 21 21.98 -3.26 -10.04
CA LEU A 21 21.15 -2.87 -8.88
C LEU A 21 21.38 -3.73 -7.64
N ILE A 22 21.66 -5.03 -7.81
CA ILE A 22 21.91 -5.97 -6.71
C ILE A 22 23.30 -5.73 -6.09
N SER A 23 24.31 -5.49 -6.92
CA SER A 23 25.70 -5.32 -6.50
C SER A 23 26.32 -4.11 -7.20
N PRO A 24 25.92 -2.88 -6.81
CA PRO A 24 26.33 -1.68 -7.52
C PRO A 24 27.82 -1.43 -7.40
N GLN A 25 28.46 -1.11 -8.52
CA GLN A 25 29.86 -0.68 -8.58
C GLN A 25 30.02 0.72 -7.98
N SER A 26 28.98 1.54 -8.11
CA SER A 26 28.85 2.86 -7.47
C SER A 26 27.38 3.30 -7.47
N GLU A 27 27.05 4.33 -6.68
CA GLU A 27 25.72 4.94 -6.71
C GLU A 27 25.34 5.49 -8.09
N ILE A 28 26.31 6.04 -8.84
CA ILE A 28 26.09 6.56 -10.19
C ILE A 28 25.67 5.45 -11.16
N GLU A 29 26.30 4.28 -11.06
CA GLU A 29 25.97 3.13 -11.91
C GLU A 29 24.63 2.51 -11.50
N ALA A 30 24.34 2.43 -10.20
CA ALA A 30 23.03 2.01 -9.69
C ALA A 30 21.89 2.90 -10.23
N VAL A 31 22.06 4.23 -10.14
CA VAL A 31 21.09 5.20 -10.67
C VAL A 31 20.95 5.06 -12.18
N ARG A 32 22.05 4.86 -12.92
CA ARG A 32 21.99 4.67 -14.38
C ARG A 32 21.19 3.41 -14.74
N ALA A 33 21.47 2.28 -14.09
CA ALA A 33 20.78 1.03 -14.32
C ALA A 33 19.28 1.14 -13.97
N PHE A 34 18.97 1.74 -12.82
CA PHE A 34 17.59 1.99 -12.39
C PHE A 34 16.81 2.79 -13.43
N ARG A 35 17.37 3.91 -13.91
CA ARG A 35 16.70 4.74 -14.92
C ARG A 35 16.54 4.01 -16.24
N SER A 36 17.54 3.26 -16.68
CA SER A 36 17.45 2.47 -17.92
C SER A 36 16.28 1.48 -17.86
N LEU A 37 16.12 0.77 -16.75
CA LEU A 37 15.01 -0.13 -16.50
C LEU A 37 13.66 0.59 -16.42
N LEU A 38 13.60 1.72 -15.71
CA LEU A 38 12.38 2.52 -15.51
C LEU A 38 11.82 3.07 -16.84
N HIS A 39 12.71 3.49 -17.74
CA HIS A 39 12.34 4.04 -19.06
C HIS A 39 12.10 2.95 -20.12
N SER A 40 12.40 1.69 -19.82
CA SER A 40 12.11 0.58 -20.73
C SER A 40 10.60 0.38 -20.92
N THR A 41 10.21 -0.04 -22.12
CA THR A 41 8.84 -0.46 -22.43
C THR A 41 8.56 -1.91 -22.03
N GLU A 42 9.58 -2.66 -21.64
CA GLU A 42 9.44 -4.04 -21.20
C GLU A 42 8.84 -4.11 -19.79
N ALA A 43 7.81 -4.94 -19.63
CA ALA A 43 7.06 -5.04 -18.37
C ALA A 43 7.95 -5.50 -17.20
N ASP A 44 8.87 -6.42 -17.47
CA ASP A 44 9.78 -6.95 -16.44
C ASP A 44 10.85 -5.94 -16.03
N ALA A 45 11.33 -5.11 -16.96
CA ALA A 45 12.24 -4.02 -16.65
C ALA A 45 11.57 -2.96 -15.75
N SER A 46 10.33 -2.57 -16.09
CA SER A 46 9.54 -1.66 -15.26
C SER A 46 9.27 -2.26 -13.87
N TYR A 47 8.93 -3.55 -13.79
CA TYR A 47 8.75 -4.24 -12.51
C TYR A 47 9.99 -4.16 -11.63
N ILE A 48 11.17 -4.50 -12.16
CA ILE A 48 12.42 -4.45 -11.39
C ILE A 48 12.71 -3.03 -10.89
N ALA A 49 12.59 -2.03 -11.76
CA ALA A 49 12.83 -0.63 -11.38
C ALA A 49 11.90 -0.19 -10.24
N LEU A 50 10.60 -0.48 -10.35
CA LEU A 50 9.60 -0.10 -9.34
C LEU A 50 9.81 -0.85 -8.02
N SER A 51 10.11 -2.16 -8.07
CA SER A 51 10.45 -2.95 -6.88
C SER A 51 11.73 -2.46 -6.20
N TYR A 52 12.75 -2.08 -6.98
CA TYR A 52 13.99 -1.51 -6.45
C TYR A 52 13.76 -0.14 -5.80
N TYR A 53 12.93 0.71 -6.41
CA TYR A 53 12.54 1.98 -5.80
C TYR A 53 11.86 1.79 -4.45
N HIS A 54 10.90 0.86 -4.37
CA HIS A 54 10.23 0.51 -3.12
C HIS A 54 11.20 -0.04 -2.08
N TYR A 55 12.16 -0.87 -2.48
CA TYR A 55 13.23 -1.35 -1.60
C TYR A 55 14.06 -0.20 -1.01
N CYS A 56 14.57 0.71 -1.85
CA CYS A 56 15.32 1.88 -1.39
C CYS A 56 14.50 2.79 -0.45
N ALA A 57 13.22 2.99 -0.76
CA ALA A 57 12.30 3.75 0.08
C ALA A 57 12.02 3.07 1.43
N SER A 58 12.03 1.75 1.48
CA SER A 58 11.85 0.99 2.73
C SER A 58 13.11 1.03 3.60
N MET A 59 14.30 0.96 3.00
CA MET A 59 15.58 1.04 3.71
C MET A 59 15.83 2.40 4.35
N SER A 60 15.31 3.49 3.76
CA SER A 60 15.49 4.82 4.33
C SER A 60 14.79 5.03 5.67
N ARG A 61 13.71 4.29 5.94
CA ARG A 61 13.02 4.27 7.24
C ARG A 61 13.92 3.76 8.38
N HIS A 62 14.99 3.05 8.05
CA HIS A 62 15.96 2.52 9.00
C HIS A 62 17.29 3.31 8.99
N GLY A 63 17.28 4.55 8.47
CA GLY A 63 18.44 5.44 8.44
C GLY A 63 19.35 5.28 7.23
N GLY A 64 18.92 4.52 6.21
CA GLY A 64 19.61 4.45 4.93
C GLY A 64 19.39 5.72 4.09
N GLU A 65 20.40 6.13 3.31
CA GLU A 65 20.21 7.16 2.29
C GLU A 65 19.45 6.57 1.10
N ASN A 66 18.44 7.28 0.61
CA ASN A 66 17.72 6.89 -0.61
C ASN A 66 18.25 7.68 -1.80
N ILE A 67 19.18 7.07 -2.54
CA ILE A 67 19.80 7.64 -3.75
C ILE A 67 18.81 7.91 -4.88
N LEU A 68 17.55 7.47 -4.76
CA LEU A 68 16.52 7.57 -5.79
C LEU A 68 15.46 8.65 -5.53
N VAL A 69 15.55 9.39 -4.41
CA VAL A 69 14.51 10.36 -4.01
C VAL A 69 14.20 11.39 -5.09
N GLU A 70 15.21 11.85 -5.84
CA GLU A 70 15.07 12.85 -6.90
C GLU A 70 14.29 12.34 -8.12
N TYR A 71 14.09 11.02 -8.24
CA TYR A 71 13.40 10.39 -9.38
C TYR A 71 11.94 10.06 -9.10
N ALA A 72 11.36 10.53 -8.00
CA ALA A 72 9.95 10.29 -7.65
C ALA A 72 8.95 10.63 -8.79
N GLY A 73 9.22 11.69 -9.56
CA GLY A 73 8.39 12.06 -10.71
C GLY A 73 8.42 11.01 -11.84
N GLU A 74 9.62 10.54 -12.21
CA GLU A 74 9.78 9.48 -13.23
C GLU A 74 9.13 8.16 -12.77
N VAL A 75 9.19 7.86 -11.47
CA VAL A 75 8.55 6.68 -10.86
C VAL A 75 7.03 6.76 -10.96
N LEU A 76 6.43 7.90 -10.62
CA LEU A 76 4.98 8.11 -10.75
C LEU A 76 4.52 7.91 -12.20
N GLU A 77 5.24 8.49 -13.18
CA GLU A 77 4.92 8.32 -14.59
C GLU A 77 4.97 6.85 -15.03
N CYS A 78 6.01 6.12 -14.62
CA CYS A 78 6.15 4.70 -14.91
C CYS A 78 5.03 3.87 -14.26
N ALA A 79 4.74 4.11 -12.97
CA ALA A 79 3.68 3.41 -12.24
C ALA A 79 2.30 3.65 -12.88
N ARG A 80 1.98 4.90 -13.25
CA ARG A 80 0.74 5.25 -13.97
C ARG A 80 0.62 4.48 -15.28
N ARG A 81 1.70 4.40 -16.06
CA ARG A 81 1.75 3.62 -17.30
C ARG A 81 1.48 2.14 -17.03
N VAL A 82 2.12 1.54 -16.03
CA VAL A 82 1.91 0.12 -15.67
C VAL A 82 0.46 -0.12 -15.25
N LEU A 83 -0.10 0.70 -14.34
CA LEU A 83 -1.47 0.57 -13.85
C LEU A 83 -2.55 0.84 -14.91
N SER A 84 -2.21 1.56 -15.98
CA SER A 84 -3.10 1.80 -17.12
C SER A 84 -3.19 0.62 -18.09
N THR A 85 -2.29 -0.36 -17.97
CA THR A 85 -2.32 -1.60 -18.77
C THR A 85 -2.97 -2.75 -18.00
N PRO A 86 -3.44 -3.82 -18.67
CA PRO A 86 -3.90 -5.02 -17.98
C PRO A 86 -2.85 -5.56 -17.01
N SER A 87 -3.30 -6.10 -15.87
CA SER A 87 -2.40 -6.77 -14.92
C SER A 87 -1.69 -7.95 -15.58
N SER A 88 -0.46 -8.21 -15.14
CA SER A 88 0.30 -9.37 -15.59
C SER A 88 -0.40 -10.66 -15.18
N LYS A 89 -0.35 -11.67 -16.06
CA LYS A 89 -0.82 -13.02 -15.78
C LYS A 89 0.33 -14.00 -15.88
N TYR A 90 0.44 -14.89 -14.92
CA TYR A 90 1.49 -15.89 -14.86
C TYR A 90 0.92 -17.31 -14.84
N THR A 91 1.73 -18.29 -15.23
CA THR A 91 1.33 -19.69 -15.11
C THR A 91 1.52 -20.16 -13.66
N PRO A 92 0.82 -21.22 -13.22
CA PRO A 92 0.94 -21.75 -11.86
C PRO A 92 2.37 -22.17 -11.45
N GLU A 93 3.25 -22.43 -12.40
CA GLU A 93 4.65 -22.80 -12.17
C GLU A 93 5.59 -21.59 -12.03
N SER A 94 5.11 -20.39 -12.30
CA SER A 94 5.85 -19.15 -12.13
C SER A 94 6.02 -18.85 -10.63
N PRO A 95 7.19 -18.35 -10.19
CA PRO A 95 7.34 -17.82 -8.83
C PRO A 95 6.61 -16.48 -8.64
N ARG A 96 6.04 -15.91 -9.72
CA ARG A 96 5.31 -14.63 -9.73
C ARG A 96 3.81 -14.84 -9.68
N GLU A 97 3.13 -13.93 -9.00
CA GLU A 97 1.68 -13.95 -8.86
C GLU A 97 0.99 -13.02 -9.87
N ASP A 98 -0.25 -13.37 -10.21
CA ASP A 98 -1.11 -12.52 -11.05
C ASP A 98 -1.21 -11.12 -10.43
N GLY A 99 -0.91 -10.10 -11.23
CA GLY A 99 -0.90 -8.71 -10.78
C GLY A 99 0.39 -8.21 -10.13
N ASP A 100 1.48 -8.99 -10.09
CA ASP A 100 2.77 -8.54 -9.56
C ASP A 100 3.28 -7.21 -10.14
N ASN A 101 3.05 -6.96 -11.44
CA ASN A 101 3.42 -5.69 -12.06
C ASN A 101 2.65 -4.51 -11.44
N HIS A 102 1.37 -4.68 -11.16
CA HIS A 102 0.52 -3.69 -10.50
C HIS A 102 0.90 -3.55 -9.03
N ALA A 103 1.16 -4.65 -8.32
CA ALA A 103 1.62 -4.62 -6.94
C ALA A 103 2.93 -3.82 -6.80
N ALA A 104 3.93 -4.11 -7.64
CA ALA A 104 5.19 -3.37 -7.65
C ALA A 104 4.98 -1.87 -7.93
N ALA A 105 4.13 -1.52 -8.90
CA ALA A 105 3.80 -0.13 -9.20
C ALA A 105 3.15 0.58 -8.01
N LEU A 106 2.19 -0.06 -7.35
CA LEU A 106 1.47 0.52 -6.20
C LEU A 106 2.38 0.67 -4.97
N TYR A 107 3.22 -0.33 -4.68
CA TYR A 107 4.20 -0.24 -3.60
C TYR A 107 5.28 0.83 -3.87
N ALA A 108 5.69 1.01 -5.13
CA ALA A 108 6.64 2.07 -5.49
C ALA A 108 6.06 3.47 -5.25
N ILE A 109 4.76 3.67 -5.51
CA ILE A 109 4.10 4.97 -5.29
C ILE A 109 3.49 5.11 -3.88
N ALA A 110 3.57 4.08 -3.04
CA ALA A 110 2.87 4.03 -1.75
C ALA A 110 3.14 5.21 -0.82
N THR A 111 4.25 5.94 -0.97
CA THR A 111 4.60 7.12 -0.17
C THR A 111 4.68 8.42 -0.97
N ILE A 112 4.46 8.37 -2.29
CA ILE A 112 4.56 9.51 -3.20
C ILE A 112 3.32 9.70 -4.08
N ALA A 113 2.29 8.86 -3.89
CA ALA A 113 1.05 8.90 -4.63
C ALA A 113 0.38 10.28 -4.50
N GLN A 114 -0.17 10.76 -5.61
CA GLN A 114 -0.78 12.07 -5.73
C GLN A 114 -2.29 11.91 -5.96
N LEU A 115 -3.03 13.01 -5.80
CA LEU A 115 -4.48 12.97 -5.95
C LEU A 115 -4.93 12.53 -7.35
N GLU A 116 -4.14 12.83 -8.37
CA GLU A 116 -4.37 12.42 -9.75
C GLU A 116 -4.33 10.89 -9.93
N ASP A 117 -3.68 10.17 -9.01
CA ASP A 117 -3.56 8.71 -9.02
C ASP A 117 -4.82 8.01 -8.49
N SER A 118 -5.72 8.74 -7.83
CA SER A 118 -6.91 8.19 -7.14
C SER A 118 -7.72 7.25 -8.01
N ARG A 119 -7.92 7.59 -9.30
CA ARG A 119 -8.69 6.73 -10.21
C ARG A 119 -8.03 5.36 -10.42
N LEU A 120 -6.71 5.33 -10.58
CA LEU A 120 -5.97 4.08 -10.78
C LEU A 120 -5.95 3.26 -9.48
N VAL A 121 -5.79 3.93 -8.34
CA VAL A 121 -5.83 3.30 -7.02
C VAL A 121 -7.21 2.71 -6.73
N CYS A 122 -8.30 3.45 -6.95
CA CYS A 122 -9.67 2.94 -6.81
C CYS A 122 -9.92 1.74 -7.71
N LYS A 123 -9.44 1.78 -8.96
CA LYS A 123 -9.57 0.65 -9.87
C LYS A 123 -8.88 -0.60 -9.31
N ALA A 124 -7.66 -0.46 -8.81
CA ALA A 124 -6.92 -1.58 -8.21
C ALA A 124 -7.63 -2.16 -6.97
N LEU A 125 -8.18 -1.30 -6.10
CA LEU A 125 -8.95 -1.72 -4.92
C LEU A 125 -10.23 -2.48 -5.29
N ASN A 126 -10.92 -2.07 -6.35
CA ASN A 126 -12.22 -2.62 -6.72
C ASN A 126 -12.14 -3.88 -7.60
N GLU A 127 -11.06 -4.04 -8.38
CA GLU A 127 -10.98 -5.10 -9.41
C GLU A 127 -10.05 -6.26 -9.01
N SER A 128 -9.10 -6.04 -8.08
CA SER A 128 -8.09 -7.04 -7.73
C SER A 128 -8.45 -7.85 -6.50
N HIS A 129 -8.07 -9.13 -6.51
CA HIS A 129 -8.10 -10.01 -5.34
C HIS A 129 -6.69 -10.45 -4.91
N SER A 130 -5.64 -9.95 -5.59
CA SER A 130 -4.24 -10.19 -5.19
C SER A 130 -3.91 -9.37 -3.94
N GLU A 131 -3.41 -10.04 -2.90
CA GLU A 131 -3.01 -9.40 -1.65
C GLU A 131 -2.03 -8.24 -1.89
N GLY A 132 -1.01 -8.47 -2.73
CA GLY A 132 0.01 -7.47 -3.02
C GLY A 132 -0.57 -6.22 -3.70
N VAL A 133 -1.50 -6.42 -4.64
CA VAL A 133 -2.17 -5.31 -5.34
C VAL A 133 -3.07 -4.53 -4.39
N VAL A 134 -3.92 -5.21 -3.62
CA VAL A 134 -4.87 -4.55 -2.71
C VAL A 134 -4.13 -3.82 -1.59
N THR A 135 -3.10 -4.46 -1.00
CA THR A 135 -2.29 -3.85 0.06
C THR A 135 -1.51 -2.64 -0.45
N GLY A 136 -0.87 -2.76 -1.62
CA GLY A 136 -0.18 -1.63 -2.25
C GLY A 136 -1.12 -0.48 -2.57
N ALA A 137 -2.32 -0.79 -3.09
CA ALA A 137 -3.34 0.23 -3.37
C ALA A 137 -3.84 0.91 -2.09
N ALA A 138 -4.05 0.16 -1.00
CA ALA A 138 -4.44 0.74 0.28
C ALA A 138 -3.36 1.68 0.83
N GLN A 139 -2.07 1.33 0.70
CA GLN A 139 -0.97 2.20 1.11
C GLN A 139 -0.91 3.48 0.26
N ALA A 140 -1.01 3.37 -1.06
CA ALA A 140 -1.07 4.55 -1.94
C ALA A 140 -2.29 5.43 -1.61
N ALA A 141 -3.45 4.82 -1.35
CA ALA A 141 -4.65 5.54 -0.94
C ALA A 141 -4.46 6.28 0.39
N SER A 142 -3.80 5.64 1.36
CA SER A 142 -3.45 6.24 2.65
C SER A 142 -2.66 7.54 2.47
N THR A 143 -1.64 7.54 1.60
CA THR A 143 -0.86 8.75 1.29
C THR A 143 -1.68 9.83 0.59
N ILE A 144 -2.57 9.45 -0.35
CA ILE A 144 -3.46 10.42 -0.99
C ILE A 144 -4.38 11.10 0.03
N LEU A 145 -4.99 10.32 0.92
CA LEU A 145 -5.90 10.83 1.95
C LEU A 145 -5.18 11.73 2.96
N GLU A 146 -4.01 11.30 3.46
CA GLU A 146 -3.20 12.04 4.43
C GLU A 146 -2.73 13.40 3.87
N ASN A 147 -2.36 13.46 2.59
CA ASN A 147 -1.86 14.68 1.95
C ASN A 147 -2.98 15.65 1.51
N ASN A 148 -4.26 15.27 1.61
CA ASN A 148 -5.40 16.07 1.14
C ASN A 148 -6.53 16.22 2.19
N PRO A 149 -6.23 16.61 3.45
CA PRO A 149 -7.19 16.56 4.56
C PRO A 149 -8.41 17.47 4.37
N ASP A 150 -8.24 18.63 3.72
CA ASP A 150 -9.26 19.69 3.62
C ASP A 150 -9.64 20.03 2.16
N ASN A 151 -9.36 19.13 1.20
CA ASN A 151 -9.59 19.42 -0.21
C ASN A 151 -11.08 19.29 -0.59
N GLN A 152 -11.86 20.34 -0.29
CA GLN A 152 -13.29 20.43 -0.59
C GLN A 152 -13.59 20.36 -2.10
N THR A 153 -12.67 20.83 -2.95
CA THR A 153 -12.85 20.81 -4.41
C THR A 153 -12.88 19.38 -4.94
N GLU A 154 -12.16 18.47 -4.28
CA GLU A 154 -11.98 17.07 -4.69
C GLU A 154 -12.68 16.12 -3.71
N GLU A 155 -13.70 16.60 -3.02
CA GLU A 155 -14.45 15.85 -2.00
C GLU A 155 -15.03 14.54 -2.58
N HIS A 156 -15.49 14.58 -3.84
CA HIS A 156 -15.98 13.39 -4.53
C HIS A 156 -14.88 12.36 -4.79
N THR A 157 -13.69 12.80 -5.20
CA THR A 157 -12.55 11.93 -5.50
C THR A 157 -12.06 11.23 -4.22
N LEU A 158 -11.90 11.98 -3.13
CA LEU A 158 -11.50 11.43 -1.83
C LEU A 158 -12.59 10.54 -1.21
N GLY A 159 -13.86 10.89 -1.41
CA GLY A 159 -15.01 10.07 -1.01
C GLY A 159 -15.01 8.71 -1.70
N ALA A 160 -14.86 8.69 -3.02
CA ALA A 160 -14.78 7.44 -3.80
C ALA A 160 -13.59 6.56 -3.38
N LEU A 161 -12.45 7.16 -3.04
CA LEU A 161 -11.30 6.43 -2.53
C LEU A 161 -11.56 5.82 -1.15
N THR A 162 -12.20 6.57 -0.26
CA THR A 162 -12.59 6.10 1.07
C THR A 162 -13.64 4.97 0.97
N GLU A 163 -14.59 5.09 0.05
CA GLU A 163 -15.59 4.05 -0.24
C GLU A 163 -14.97 2.77 -0.80
N ALA A 164 -14.01 2.88 -1.73
CA ALA A 164 -13.29 1.71 -2.25
C ALA A 164 -12.52 0.96 -1.14
N LEU A 165 -11.88 1.70 -0.22
CA LEU A 165 -11.24 1.09 0.95
C LEU A 165 -12.25 0.42 1.89
N ALA A 166 -13.41 1.04 2.09
CA ALA A 166 -14.48 0.44 2.89
C ALA A 166 -15.00 -0.87 2.28
N GLY A 167 -15.05 -0.96 0.94
CA GLY A 167 -15.34 -2.19 0.22
C GLY A 167 -14.33 -3.30 0.55
N VAL A 168 -13.04 -3.00 0.50
CA VAL A 168 -11.96 -3.93 0.87
C VAL A 168 -12.07 -4.38 2.34
N MET A 169 -12.34 -3.44 3.25
CA MET A 169 -12.48 -3.71 4.68
C MET A 169 -13.53 -4.80 4.99
N VAL A 170 -14.66 -4.79 4.29
CA VAL A 170 -15.78 -5.72 4.52
C VAL A 170 -15.75 -6.98 3.65
N ASP A 171 -14.81 -7.09 2.72
CA ASP A 171 -14.69 -8.25 1.84
C ASP A 171 -14.00 -9.43 2.54
N ASP A 172 -14.79 -10.38 3.03
CA ASP A 172 -14.29 -11.59 3.71
C ASP A 172 -13.56 -12.58 2.78
N SER A 173 -13.59 -12.36 1.46
CA SER A 173 -12.79 -13.17 0.52
C SER A 173 -11.31 -12.76 0.49
N LEU A 174 -10.99 -11.56 0.99
CA LEU A 174 -9.63 -11.05 1.07
C LEU A 174 -8.95 -11.47 2.36
N VAL A 175 -7.63 -11.60 2.29
CA VAL A 175 -6.78 -11.89 3.44
C VAL A 175 -6.81 -10.75 4.47
N ILE A 176 -6.60 -11.10 5.74
CA ILE A 176 -6.66 -10.16 6.87
C ILE A 176 -5.69 -8.98 6.68
N SER A 177 -4.48 -9.22 6.17
CA SER A 177 -3.46 -8.18 5.91
C SER A 177 -3.95 -7.08 4.98
N ALA A 178 -4.64 -7.43 3.89
CA ALA A 178 -5.21 -6.47 2.94
C ALA A 178 -6.33 -5.64 3.58
N ARG A 179 -7.21 -6.29 4.34
CA ARG A 179 -8.32 -5.63 5.06
C ARG A 179 -7.81 -4.70 6.15
N TRP A 180 -6.76 -5.13 6.87
CA TRP A 180 -6.05 -4.33 7.85
C TRP A 180 -5.46 -3.07 7.20
N ALA A 181 -4.78 -3.21 6.06
CA ALA A 181 -4.21 -2.09 5.33
C ALA A 181 -5.30 -1.07 4.92
N ALA A 182 -6.49 -1.55 4.53
CA ALA A 182 -7.62 -0.69 4.20
C ALA A 182 -8.14 0.10 5.42
N ILE A 183 -8.30 -0.53 6.60
CA ILE A 183 -8.70 0.17 7.83
C ILE A 183 -7.68 1.25 8.20
N ASN A 184 -6.39 0.93 8.13
CA ASN A 184 -5.32 1.90 8.38
C ASN A 184 -5.33 3.07 7.39
N ALA A 185 -5.65 2.83 6.12
CA ALA A 185 -5.77 3.87 5.11
C ALA A 185 -6.99 4.77 5.37
N ILE A 186 -8.15 4.19 5.71
CA ILE A 186 -9.35 4.94 6.12
C ILE A 186 -9.02 5.83 7.34
N ALA A 187 -8.23 5.32 8.29
CA ALA A 187 -7.82 6.07 9.48
C ALA A 187 -7.10 7.38 9.15
N ARG A 188 -6.43 7.50 8.00
CA ARG A 188 -5.77 8.73 7.55
C ARG A 188 -6.69 9.79 6.95
N SER A 189 -7.96 9.45 6.70
CA SER A 189 -8.93 10.38 6.15
C SER A 189 -9.60 11.22 7.25
N HIS A 190 -9.55 12.54 7.15
CA HIS A 190 -10.22 13.45 8.11
C HIS A 190 -11.73 13.61 7.86
N ARG A 191 -12.28 12.83 6.94
CA ARG A 191 -13.68 12.93 6.54
C ARG A 191 -14.63 12.25 7.53
N ALA A 192 -15.87 12.72 7.57
CA ALA A 192 -16.91 12.17 8.44
C ALA A 192 -17.35 10.75 8.05
N ASP A 193 -17.28 10.40 6.76
CA ASP A 193 -17.54 9.03 6.28
C ASP A 193 -16.49 8.04 6.82
N ALA A 194 -15.22 8.45 6.93
CA ALA A 194 -14.17 7.64 7.52
C ALA A 194 -14.45 7.28 8.99
N GLU A 195 -14.98 8.21 9.80
CA GLU A 195 -15.42 7.90 11.17
C GLU A 195 -16.52 6.83 11.19
N SER A 196 -17.45 6.91 10.24
CA SER A 196 -18.55 5.96 10.12
C SER A 196 -18.04 4.56 9.75
N TYR A 197 -17.10 4.47 8.79
CA TYR A 197 -16.48 3.20 8.42
C TYR A 197 -15.63 2.60 9.53
N LEU A 198 -14.84 3.39 10.28
CA LEU A 198 -14.09 2.90 11.43
C LEU A 198 -15.02 2.40 12.55
N THR A 199 -16.14 3.09 12.77
CA THR A 199 -17.16 2.62 13.73
C THR A 199 -17.78 1.30 13.27
N GLN A 200 -18.06 1.15 11.98
CA GLN A 200 -18.54 -0.10 11.41
C GLN A 200 -17.51 -1.23 11.52
N ALA A 201 -16.22 -0.92 11.40
CA ALA A 201 -15.14 -1.89 11.50
C ALA A 201 -15.05 -2.55 12.89
N LEU A 202 -15.53 -1.88 13.95
CA LEU A 202 -15.66 -2.49 15.29
C LEU A 202 -16.68 -3.63 15.35
N GLU A 203 -17.58 -3.72 14.36
CA GLU A 203 -18.61 -4.76 14.27
C GLU A 203 -18.20 -5.93 13.36
N LEU A 204 -17.00 -5.90 12.77
CA LEU A 204 -16.45 -7.03 12.00
C LEU A 204 -16.30 -8.25 12.91
N GLU A 205 -16.25 -9.46 12.34
CA GLU A 205 -16.10 -10.68 13.15
C GLU A 205 -14.68 -10.85 13.69
N ASN A 206 -13.68 -10.39 12.95
CA ASN A 206 -12.27 -10.58 13.28
C ASN A 206 -11.77 -9.56 14.33
N ILE A 207 -11.24 -10.05 15.46
CA ILE A 207 -10.78 -9.22 16.58
C ILE A 207 -9.61 -8.32 16.19
N GLU A 208 -8.69 -8.81 15.35
CA GLU A 208 -7.54 -8.01 14.90
C GLU A 208 -8.02 -6.78 14.13
N LEU A 209 -8.96 -6.96 13.18
CA LEU A 209 -9.55 -5.85 12.42
C LEU A 209 -10.33 -4.86 13.31
N GLN A 210 -11.09 -5.36 14.29
CA GLN A 210 -11.77 -4.52 15.27
C GLN A 210 -10.77 -3.69 16.08
N ALA A 211 -9.66 -4.29 16.51
CA ALA A 211 -8.66 -3.62 17.31
C ALA A 211 -7.92 -2.53 16.51
N VAL A 212 -7.64 -2.75 15.23
CA VAL A 212 -7.09 -1.70 14.34
C VAL A 212 -8.04 -0.51 14.27
N ALA A 213 -9.34 -0.76 14.10
CA ALA A 213 -10.34 0.29 14.07
C ALA A 213 -10.47 1.03 15.40
N ALA A 214 -10.43 0.31 16.52
CA ALA A 214 -10.45 0.90 17.86
C ALA A 214 -9.23 1.79 18.11
N LEU A 215 -8.02 1.34 17.72
CA LEU A 215 -6.80 2.15 17.81
C LEU A 215 -6.90 3.41 16.94
N ALA A 216 -7.42 3.28 15.71
CA ALA A 216 -7.63 4.42 14.82
C ALA A 216 -8.63 5.45 15.39
N LEU A 217 -9.70 4.99 16.05
CA LEU A 217 -10.65 5.87 16.72
C LEU A 217 -10.06 6.52 17.97
N ALA A 218 -9.29 5.78 18.77
CA ALA A 218 -8.59 6.32 19.94
C ALA A 218 -7.59 7.41 19.56
N ASP A 219 -6.81 7.19 18.50
CA ASP A 219 -5.83 8.17 17.99
C ASP A 219 -6.50 9.47 17.53
N ARG A 220 -7.73 9.39 16.99
CA ARG A 220 -8.51 10.56 16.59
C ARG A 220 -9.05 11.35 17.79
N ASP A 221 -9.76 10.67 18.68
CA ASP A 221 -10.39 11.29 19.85
C ASP A 221 -10.80 10.20 20.85
N VAL A 222 -9.85 9.81 21.71
CA VAL A 222 -10.08 8.79 22.73
C VAL A 222 -11.28 9.10 23.61
N GLU A 223 -11.52 10.36 23.98
CA GLU A 223 -12.62 10.72 24.87
C GLU A 223 -13.99 10.57 24.19
N LYS A 224 -14.09 10.96 22.92
CA LYS A 224 -15.32 10.77 22.11
C LYS A 224 -15.67 9.29 21.96
N TYR A 225 -14.68 8.43 21.75
CA TYR A 225 -14.90 7.01 21.43
C TYR A 225 -14.71 6.05 22.60
N ARG A 226 -14.30 6.55 23.78
CA ARG A 226 -13.95 5.74 24.96
C ARG A 226 -14.97 4.66 25.27
N THR A 227 -16.24 5.06 25.44
CA THR A 227 -17.33 4.14 25.79
C THR A 227 -17.57 3.07 24.72
N LEU A 228 -17.39 3.42 23.45
CA LEU A 228 -17.58 2.49 22.34
C LEU A 228 -16.43 1.46 22.31
N ILE A 229 -15.19 1.93 22.47
CA ILE A 229 -13.99 1.10 22.49
C ILE A 229 -14.01 0.16 23.70
N GLU A 230 -14.28 0.65 24.90
CA GLU A 230 -14.36 -0.14 26.13
C GLU A 230 -15.42 -1.24 26.04
N ARG A 231 -16.59 -0.92 25.46
CA ARG A 231 -17.64 -1.92 25.21
C ARG A 231 -17.13 -3.03 24.31
N ARG A 232 -16.39 -2.69 23.26
CA ARG A 232 -15.85 -3.68 22.33
C ARG A 232 -14.76 -4.52 23.00
N MET A 233 -13.85 -3.90 23.73
CA MET A 233 -12.82 -4.59 24.50
C MET A 233 -13.41 -5.61 25.48
N ALA A 234 -14.52 -5.28 26.14
CA ALA A 234 -15.20 -6.20 27.07
C ALA A 234 -15.78 -7.46 26.40
N SER A 235 -15.89 -7.50 25.06
CA SER A 235 -16.35 -8.67 24.31
C SER A 235 -15.21 -9.61 23.86
N TRP A 236 -13.96 -9.18 24.02
CA TRP A 236 -12.78 -9.93 23.61
C TRP A 236 -12.37 -10.97 24.67
N PRO A 237 -11.58 -11.99 24.29
CA PRO A 237 -10.97 -12.89 25.26
C PRO A 237 -9.99 -12.15 26.17
N ASP A 238 -9.71 -12.72 27.36
CA ASP A 238 -8.81 -12.14 28.37
C ASP A 238 -7.37 -11.93 27.86
N ASP A 239 -6.92 -12.74 26.90
CA ASP A 239 -5.62 -12.65 26.22
C ASP A 239 -5.85 -12.41 24.72
N PRO A 240 -6.19 -11.18 24.32
CA PRO A 240 -6.56 -10.89 22.93
C PRO A 240 -5.30 -10.77 22.05
N PRO A 241 -5.39 -11.10 20.75
CA PRO A 241 -4.24 -11.08 19.85
C PRO A 241 -3.75 -9.65 19.59
N PHE A 242 -2.52 -9.51 19.07
CA PHE A 242 -2.06 -8.22 18.53
C PHE A 242 -3.00 -7.74 17.40
N PRO A 243 -3.43 -6.47 17.37
CA PRO A 243 -2.98 -5.35 18.19
C PRO A 243 -3.93 -5.04 19.37
N ALA A 244 -4.90 -5.91 19.65
CA ALA A 244 -5.90 -5.71 20.69
C ALA A 244 -5.27 -5.65 22.10
N ASP A 245 -4.18 -6.40 22.31
CA ASP A 245 -3.36 -6.37 23.52
C ASP A 245 -2.72 -4.99 23.81
N ARG A 246 -2.63 -4.10 22.81
CA ARG A 246 -2.08 -2.74 22.94
C ARG A 246 -3.10 -1.71 23.40
N LEU A 247 -4.40 -1.97 23.26
CA LEU A 247 -5.44 -0.98 23.56
C LEU A 247 -5.50 -0.53 25.02
N PRO A 248 -5.29 -1.38 26.03
CA PRO A 248 -5.22 -0.93 27.43
C PRO A 248 -4.17 0.17 27.66
N ASP A 249 -3.01 0.09 27.00
CA ASP A 249 -1.93 1.09 27.09
C ASP A 249 -2.36 2.45 26.49
N VAL A 250 -3.20 2.43 25.44
CA VAL A 250 -3.68 3.64 24.75
C VAL A 250 -4.87 4.27 25.48
N MET A 251 -5.67 3.46 26.18
CA MET A 251 -6.90 3.88 26.84
C MET A 251 -6.69 4.37 28.29
N GLY A 252 -5.56 4.04 28.92
CA GLY A 252 -5.20 4.40 30.29
C GLY A 252 -4.63 5.81 30.44
#